data_AF-A0A944JIL8-F1
#
_entry.id   AF-A0A944JIL8-F1
#
_cell.length_a   1.000
_cell.length_b   1.000
_cell.length_c   1.000
_cell.angle_alpha   90.00
_cell.angle_beta   90.00
_cell.angle_gamma   90.00
#
_symmetry.space_group_name_H-M   'P 1'
#
loop_
_entity.id
_entity.type
_entity.pdbx_description
1 polymer ?
#
loop_
_entity_poly.entity_id
_entity_poly.type
_entity_poly.pdbx_seq_one_letter_code
_entity_poly.pdbx_strand_id
1 'polypeptide(L)'
;MEWTSLVATAVGAVIGVGSTLATDRVRWRRDTGERDRETLRTVSAQFLEALTEARDAISDASRSGHLPVDERAQLARASILAHGVHAKQYQLELLATPEVAQLAGDAAYQLLLYRDAVVAGHTRDDPECAQVRRAFREARQKLMAAIRSSLARD
;
A
#
# COMPACT_ATOMS: atom_id res chain seq x y z
N MET A 1 24.11 57.53 24.95
CA MET A 1 24.94 56.37 24.55
C MET A 1 24.40 55.03 25.08
N GLU A 2 23.53 54.99 26.10
CA GLU A 2 22.99 53.70 26.62
C GLU A 2 21.85 53.07 25.80
N TRP A 3 21.06 53.89 25.10
CA TRP A 3 19.87 53.41 24.40
C TRP A 3 20.18 52.52 23.18
N THR A 4 21.30 52.77 22.50
CA THR A 4 21.76 51.99 21.34
C THR A 4 22.21 50.58 21.73
N SER A 5 22.75 50.39 22.94
CA SER A 5 23.18 49.07 23.45
C SER A 5 21.98 48.17 23.78
N LEU A 6 20.95 48.74 24.42
CA LEU A 6 19.71 48.04 24.73
C LEU A 6 18.97 47.62 23.45
N VAL A 7 18.93 48.48 22.44
CA VAL A 7 18.33 48.16 21.14
C VAL A 7 19.11 47.04 20.43
N ALA A 8 20.45 47.08 20.45
CA ALA A 8 21.27 46.03 19.83
C ALA A 8 21.08 44.66 20.50
N THR A 9 20.92 44.62 21.82
CA THR A 9 20.73 43.38 22.57
C THR A 9 19.33 42.81 22.37
N ALA A 10 18.30 43.67 22.33
CA ALA A 10 16.93 43.26 22.02
C ALA A 10 16.80 42.71 20.60
N VAL A 11 17.43 43.37 19.61
CA VAL A 11 17.44 42.90 18.21
C VAL A 11 18.21 41.57 18.09
N GLY A 12 19.36 41.44 18.77
CA GLY A 12 20.12 40.18 18.79
C GLY A 12 19.34 39.01 19.41
N ALA A 13 18.58 39.26 20.48
CA ALA A 13 17.73 38.26 21.11
C ALA A 13 16.54 37.83 20.21
N VAL A 14 15.88 38.79 19.53
CA VAL A 14 14.78 38.49 18.61
C VAL A 14 15.26 37.72 17.38
N ILE A 15 16.42 38.08 16.82
CA ILE A 15 17.02 37.34 15.69
C ILE A 15 17.43 35.94 16.13
N GLY A 16 18.01 35.79 17.33
CA GLY A 16 18.38 34.50 17.90
C GLY A 16 17.18 33.57 18.07
N VAL A 17 16.13 34.04 18.77
CA VAL A 17 14.92 33.26 19.05
C VAL A 17 14.10 32.98 17.77
N GLY A 18 14.00 33.95 16.87
CA GLY A 18 13.31 33.81 15.59
C GLY A 18 13.99 32.79 14.67
N SER A 19 15.32 32.76 14.65
CA SER A 19 16.09 31.77 13.88
C SER A 19 15.91 30.36 14.44
N THR A 20 15.90 30.19 15.76
CA THR A 20 15.66 28.88 16.39
C THR A 20 14.25 28.37 16.10
N LEU A 21 13.22 29.22 16.24
CA LEU A 21 11.82 28.85 15.95
C LEU A 21 11.58 28.52 14.48
N ALA A 22 12.20 29.26 13.55
CA ALA A 22 12.10 28.95 12.12
C ALA A 22 12.79 27.62 11.79
N THR A 23 13.95 27.35 12.38
CA THR A 23 14.69 26.09 12.19
C THR A 23 13.92 24.92 12.77
N ASP A 24 13.30 25.08 13.95
CA ASP A 24 12.44 24.06 14.57
C ASP A 24 11.16 23.81 13.78
N ARG A 25 10.55 24.85 13.21
CA ARG A 25 9.37 24.71 12.35
C ARG A 25 9.69 23.92 11.08
N VAL A 26 10.82 24.21 10.44
CA VAL A 26 11.28 23.49 9.23
C VAL A 26 11.64 22.05 9.57
N ARG A 27 12.35 21.83 10.68
CA ARG A 27 12.70 20.49 11.16
C ARG A 27 11.45 19.66 11.47
N TRP A 28 10.45 20.24 12.15
CA TRP A 28 9.19 19.56 12.47
C TRP A 28 8.39 19.19 11.22
N ARG A 29 8.28 20.10 10.23
CA ARG A 29 7.58 19.80 8.96
C ARG A 29 8.29 18.71 8.17
N ARG A 30 9.63 18.72 8.14
CA ARG A 30 10.43 17.70 7.47
C ARG A 30 10.28 16.33 8.14
N ASP A 31 10.40 16.29 9.46
CA ASP A 31 10.30 15.06 10.26
C ASP A 31 8.89 14.44 10.18
N THR A 32 7.84 15.27 10.07
CA THR A 32 6.46 14.79 9.83
C THR A 32 6.32 14.20 8.42
N GLY A 33 6.83 14.88 7.38
CA GLY A 33 6.76 14.38 6.01
C GLY A 33 7.55 13.08 5.79
N GLU A 34 8.73 12.95 6.41
CA GLU A 34 9.52 11.70 6.37
C GLU A 34 8.78 10.54 7.07
N ARG A 35 8.12 10.80 8.21
CA ARG A 35 7.30 9.80 8.93
C ARG A 35 6.05 9.37 8.15
N ASP A 36 5.33 10.30 7.54
CA ASP A 36 4.13 9.98 6.76
C ASP A 36 4.49 9.11 5.55
N ARG A 37 5.62 9.42 4.91
CA ARG A 37 6.16 8.67 3.77
C ARG A 37 6.58 7.25 4.15
N GLU A 38 7.28 7.10 5.28
CA GLU A 38 7.68 5.78 5.77
C GLU A 38 6.47 4.94 6.18
N THR A 39 5.45 5.58 6.75
CA THR A 39 4.18 4.93 7.08
C THR A 39 3.48 4.45 5.81
N LEU A 40 3.34 5.31 4.78
CA LEU A 40 2.75 4.94 3.49
C LEU A 40 3.52 3.79 2.83
N ARG A 41 4.85 3.84 2.85
CA ARG A 41 5.71 2.77 2.33
C ARG A 41 5.44 1.44 3.04
N THR A 42 5.34 1.48 4.37
CA THR A 42 5.09 0.30 5.21
C THR A 42 3.73 -0.31 4.91
N VAL A 43 2.64 0.46 4.94
CA VAL A 43 1.29 -0.08 4.67
C VAL A 43 1.15 -0.57 3.22
N SER A 44 1.82 0.10 2.27
CA SER A 44 1.87 -0.33 0.87
C SER A 44 2.55 -1.69 0.73
N ALA A 45 3.70 -1.88 1.38
CA ALA A 45 4.43 -3.15 1.36
C ALA A 45 3.60 -4.28 1.98
N GLN A 46 2.98 -4.03 3.14
CA GLN A 46 2.13 -5.00 3.82
C GLN A 46 0.93 -5.43 2.97
N PHE A 47 0.29 -4.50 2.26
CA PHE A 47 -0.81 -4.85 1.37
C PHE A 47 -0.35 -5.66 0.15
N LEU A 48 0.76 -5.26 -0.48
CA LEU A 48 1.33 -6.01 -1.62
C LEU A 48 1.79 -7.42 -1.23
N GLU A 49 2.31 -7.59 -0.03
CA GLU A 49 2.64 -8.88 0.57
C GLU A 49 1.39 -9.74 0.70
N ALA A 50 0.33 -9.26 1.36
CA ALA A 50 -0.91 -10.01 1.52
C ALA A 50 -1.58 -10.39 0.18
N LEU A 51 -1.60 -9.48 -0.80
CA LEU A 51 -2.06 -9.80 -2.15
C LEU A 51 -1.23 -10.92 -2.78
N THR A 52 0.08 -10.90 -2.56
CA THR A 52 1.03 -11.87 -3.11
C THR A 52 0.81 -13.23 -2.46
N GLU A 53 0.74 -13.31 -1.13
CA GLU A 53 0.52 -14.56 -0.41
C GLU A 53 -0.84 -15.18 -0.73
N ALA A 54 -1.92 -14.40 -0.68
CA ALA A 54 -3.25 -14.90 -1.03
C ALA A 54 -3.31 -15.41 -2.47
N ARG A 55 -2.67 -14.71 -3.40
CA ARG A 55 -2.57 -15.17 -4.80
C ARG A 55 -1.72 -16.43 -4.95
N ASP A 56 -0.67 -16.61 -4.15
CA ASP A 56 0.09 -17.88 -4.12
C ASP A 56 -0.81 -19.03 -3.66
N ALA A 57 -1.54 -18.86 -2.55
CA ALA A 57 -2.48 -19.86 -2.04
C ALA A 57 -3.59 -20.22 -3.05
N ILE A 58 -4.18 -19.22 -3.72
CA ILE A 58 -5.15 -19.46 -4.81
C ILE A 58 -4.47 -20.19 -5.98
N SER A 59 -3.23 -19.84 -6.31
CA SER A 59 -2.49 -20.51 -7.36
C SER A 59 -2.14 -21.95 -7.02
N ASP A 60 -1.84 -22.26 -5.77
CA ASP A 60 -1.63 -23.64 -5.31
C ASP A 60 -2.93 -24.43 -5.41
N ALA A 61 -4.05 -23.88 -4.91
CA ALA A 61 -5.36 -24.50 -5.07
C ALA A 61 -5.69 -24.80 -6.55
N SER A 62 -5.43 -23.86 -7.47
CA SER A 62 -5.66 -24.05 -8.91
C SER A 62 -4.79 -25.13 -9.56
N ARG A 63 -3.63 -25.43 -8.97
CA ARG A 63 -2.67 -26.44 -9.46
C ARG A 63 -2.93 -27.83 -8.90
N SER A 64 -3.63 -27.92 -7.78
CA SER A 64 -3.91 -29.17 -7.08
C SER A 64 -5.02 -29.97 -7.76
N GLY A 65 -4.86 -30.27 -9.06
CA GLY A 65 -5.85 -31.00 -9.86
C GLY A 65 -6.20 -32.41 -9.33
N HIS A 66 -5.34 -32.96 -8.47
CA HIS A 66 -5.58 -34.21 -7.75
C HIS A 66 -6.63 -34.09 -6.63
N LEU A 67 -6.91 -32.89 -6.14
CA LEU A 67 -7.93 -32.64 -5.12
C LEU A 67 -9.31 -32.48 -5.75
N PRO A 68 -10.39 -32.89 -5.07
CA PRO A 68 -11.77 -32.58 -5.44
C PRO A 68 -12.00 -31.08 -5.62
N VAL A 69 -12.93 -30.71 -6.51
CA VAL A 69 -13.28 -29.31 -6.79
C VAL A 69 -13.65 -28.55 -5.52
N ASP A 70 -14.47 -29.14 -4.65
CA ASP A 70 -14.93 -28.50 -3.41
C ASP A 70 -13.78 -28.19 -2.44
N GLU A 71 -12.79 -29.06 -2.37
CA GLU A 71 -11.61 -28.87 -1.53
C GLU A 71 -10.72 -27.74 -2.07
N ARG A 72 -10.46 -27.71 -3.39
CA ARG A 72 -9.75 -26.61 -4.04
C ARG A 72 -10.48 -25.28 -3.83
N ALA A 73 -11.80 -25.28 -4.00
CA ALA A 73 -12.63 -24.10 -3.82
C ALA A 73 -12.56 -23.59 -2.37
N GLN A 74 -12.51 -24.49 -1.39
CA GLN A 74 -12.36 -24.12 0.01
C GLN A 74 -10.99 -23.50 0.32
N LEU A 75 -9.91 -24.09 -0.19
CA LEU A 75 -8.56 -23.53 -0.07
C LEU A 75 -8.47 -22.14 -0.70
N ALA A 76 -9.04 -21.96 -1.89
CA ALA A 76 -9.09 -20.67 -2.56
C ALA A 76 -9.88 -19.63 -1.75
N ARG A 77 -11.06 -19.99 -1.21
CA ARG A 77 -11.87 -19.07 -0.37
C ARG A 77 -11.15 -18.62 0.89
N ALA A 78 -10.48 -19.54 1.57
CA ALA A 78 -9.79 -19.24 2.83
C ALA A 78 -8.63 -18.25 2.66
N SER A 79 -7.97 -18.23 1.50
CA SER A 79 -6.78 -17.42 1.23
C SER A 79 -6.94 -15.92 1.55
N ILE A 80 -8.04 -15.30 1.15
CA ILE A 80 -8.25 -13.85 1.30
C ILE A 80 -8.27 -13.44 2.78
N LEU A 81 -9.00 -14.21 3.59
CA LEU A 81 -9.12 -13.99 5.02
C LEU A 81 -7.80 -14.36 5.73
N ALA A 82 -7.20 -15.49 5.37
CA ALA A 82 -5.97 -15.99 5.99
C ALA A 82 -4.81 -14.98 5.92
N HIS A 83 -4.71 -14.24 4.81
CA HIS A 83 -3.65 -13.24 4.61
C HIS A 83 -4.10 -11.80 4.93
N GLY A 84 -5.32 -11.61 5.43
CA GLY A 84 -5.82 -10.30 5.87
C GLY A 84 -5.86 -9.24 4.78
N VAL A 85 -6.14 -9.64 3.53
CA VAL A 85 -6.05 -8.76 2.34
C VAL A 85 -6.84 -7.47 2.53
N HIS A 86 -8.11 -7.57 2.95
CA HIS A 86 -8.97 -6.39 3.14
C HIS A 86 -8.54 -5.51 4.32
N ALA A 87 -8.06 -6.10 5.41
CA ALA A 87 -7.58 -5.32 6.55
C ALA A 87 -6.40 -4.42 6.15
N LYS A 88 -5.45 -4.98 5.39
CA LYS A 88 -4.29 -4.23 4.87
C LYS A 88 -4.67 -3.27 3.74
N GLN A 89 -5.68 -3.62 2.93
CA GLN A 89 -6.27 -2.71 1.94
C GLN A 89 -6.80 -1.44 2.61
N TYR A 90 -7.62 -1.56 3.66
CA TYR A 90 -8.17 -0.40 4.36
C TYR A 90 -7.09 0.45 5.02
N GLN A 91 -6.04 -0.18 5.58
CA GLN A 91 -4.90 0.56 6.12
C GLN A 91 -4.19 1.40 5.05
N LEU A 92 -4.02 0.86 3.84
CA LEU A 92 -3.45 1.60 2.73
C LEU A 92 -4.39 2.73 2.26
N GLU A 93 -5.66 2.45 2.06
CA GLU A 93 -6.66 3.42 1.57
C GLU A 93 -6.82 4.65 2.47
N LEU A 94 -6.60 4.51 3.79
CA LEU A 94 -6.65 5.62 4.74
C LEU A 94 -5.52 6.64 4.55
N LEU A 95 -4.37 6.21 4.03
CA LEU A 95 -3.15 7.01 3.95
C LEU A 95 -2.74 7.37 2.53
N ALA A 96 -3.20 6.58 1.57
CA ALA A 96 -2.77 6.70 0.18
C ALA A 96 -3.48 7.83 -0.56
N THR A 97 -2.90 8.23 -1.69
CA THR A 97 -3.59 9.11 -2.63
C THR A 97 -4.83 8.42 -3.21
N PRO A 98 -5.84 9.18 -3.69
CA PRO A 98 -7.05 8.59 -4.28
C PRO A 98 -6.76 7.61 -5.43
N GLU A 99 -5.72 7.88 -6.23
CA GLU A 99 -5.29 7.00 -7.32
C GLU A 99 -4.77 5.66 -6.79
N VAL A 100 -3.92 5.68 -5.75
CA VAL A 100 -3.40 4.45 -5.14
C VAL A 100 -4.52 3.66 -4.45
N ALA A 101 -5.42 4.34 -3.74
CA ALA A 101 -6.58 3.70 -3.11
C ALA A 101 -7.49 3.00 -4.14
N GLN A 102 -7.80 3.67 -5.26
CA GLN A 102 -8.58 3.07 -6.34
C GLN A 102 -7.88 1.82 -6.92
N LEU A 103 -6.59 1.92 -7.25
CA LEU A 103 -5.83 0.81 -7.81
C LEU A 103 -5.63 -0.34 -6.80
N ALA A 104 -5.64 -0.04 -5.50
CA ALA A 104 -5.61 -1.05 -4.45
C ALA A 104 -6.91 -1.86 -4.44
N GLY A 105 -8.05 -1.17 -4.53
CA GLY A 105 -9.37 -1.79 -4.73
C GLY A 105 -9.44 -2.64 -5.99
N ASP A 106 -8.97 -2.12 -7.13
CA ASP A 106 -8.94 -2.86 -8.40
C ASP A 106 -8.10 -4.13 -8.30
N ALA A 107 -6.92 -4.06 -7.69
CA ALA A 107 -6.04 -5.22 -7.52
C ALA A 107 -6.66 -6.28 -6.59
N ALA A 108 -7.29 -5.86 -5.49
CA ALA A 108 -8.02 -6.76 -4.60
C ALA A 108 -9.21 -7.42 -5.32
N TYR A 109 -9.97 -6.64 -6.10
CA TYR A 109 -11.10 -7.16 -6.87
C TYR A 109 -10.65 -8.19 -7.93
N GLN A 110 -9.58 -7.91 -8.68
CA GLN A 110 -9.04 -8.89 -9.65
C GLN A 110 -8.54 -10.17 -8.97
N LEU A 111 -8.06 -10.09 -7.72
CA LEU A 111 -7.71 -11.27 -6.94
C LEU A 111 -8.94 -12.10 -6.57
N LEU A 112 -10.06 -11.44 -6.22
CA LEU A 112 -11.34 -12.12 -5.98
C LEU A 112 -11.84 -12.82 -7.23
N LEU A 113 -11.76 -12.20 -8.41
CA LEU A 113 -12.12 -12.85 -9.67
C LEU A 113 -11.24 -14.08 -9.96
N TYR A 114 -9.95 -14.02 -9.62
CA TYR A 114 -9.08 -15.20 -9.73
C TYR A 114 -9.50 -16.32 -8.77
N ARG A 115 -9.76 -16.00 -7.51
CA ARG A 115 -10.33 -16.95 -6.55
C ARG A 115 -11.62 -17.56 -7.07
N ASP A 116 -12.52 -16.74 -7.61
CA ASP A 116 -13.85 -17.18 -8.05
C ASP A 116 -13.78 -18.10 -9.25
N ALA A 117 -12.81 -17.92 -10.16
CA ALA A 117 -12.54 -18.89 -11.21
C ALA A 117 -12.14 -20.27 -10.65
N VAL A 118 -11.27 -20.30 -9.64
CA VAL A 118 -10.87 -21.57 -8.97
C VAL A 118 -12.06 -22.19 -8.23
N VAL A 119 -12.90 -21.37 -7.60
CA VAL A 119 -14.13 -21.81 -6.92
C VAL A 119 -15.14 -22.40 -7.90
N ALA A 120 -15.23 -21.85 -9.11
CA ALA A 120 -16.05 -22.41 -10.20
C ALA A 120 -15.47 -23.72 -10.78
N GLY A 121 -14.32 -24.18 -10.27
CA GLY A 121 -13.70 -25.44 -10.65
C GLY A 121 -12.59 -25.31 -11.68
N HIS A 122 -12.34 -24.11 -12.22
CA HIS A 122 -11.27 -23.90 -13.18
C HIS A 122 -9.90 -24.16 -12.55
N THR A 123 -9.09 -24.90 -13.28
CA THR A 123 -7.71 -25.23 -12.95
C THR A 123 -6.75 -24.24 -13.59
N ARG A 124 -5.48 -24.31 -13.19
CA ARG A 124 -4.41 -23.45 -13.71
C ARG A 124 -4.32 -23.37 -15.23
N ASP A 125 -4.62 -24.48 -15.91
CA ASP A 125 -4.41 -24.64 -17.35
C ASP A 125 -5.62 -24.20 -18.18
N ASP A 126 -6.77 -23.95 -17.52
CA ASP A 126 -7.96 -23.46 -18.18
C ASP A 126 -7.79 -22.00 -18.64
N PRO A 127 -8.30 -21.64 -19.83
CA PRO A 127 -8.15 -20.30 -20.38
C PRO A 127 -8.81 -19.22 -19.51
N GLU A 128 -9.94 -19.53 -18.86
CA GLU A 128 -10.64 -18.64 -17.94
C GLU A 128 -9.75 -18.28 -16.75
N CYS A 129 -9.10 -19.29 -16.16
CA CYS A 129 -8.16 -19.13 -15.07
C CYS A 129 -6.89 -18.38 -15.52
N ALA A 130 -6.40 -18.63 -16.73
CA ALA A 130 -5.29 -17.89 -17.31
C ALA A 130 -5.61 -16.40 -17.51
N GLN A 131 -6.81 -16.07 -17.94
CA GLN A 131 -7.27 -14.70 -18.16
C GLN A 131 -7.31 -13.90 -16.86
N VAL A 132 -8.00 -14.40 -15.83
CA VAL A 132 -8.13 -13.70 -14.54
C VAL A 132 -6.79 -13.53 -13.82
N ARG A 133 -5.88 -14.53 -13.91
CA ARG A 133 -4.52 -14.40 -13.39
C ARG A 133 -3.72 -13.30 -14.06
N ARG A 134 -3.87 -13.15 -15.38
CA ARG A 134 -3.22 -12.09 -16.14
C ARG A 134 -3.77 -10.72 -15.72
N ALA A 135 -5.10 -10.61 -15.63
CA ALA A 135 -5.76 -9.38 -15.19
C ALA A 135 -5.33 -8.96 -13.78
N PHE A 136 -5.22 -9.90 -12.82
CA PHE A 136 -4.66 -9.63 -11.50
C PHE A 136 -3.21 -9.14 -11.57
N ARG A 137 -2.36 -9.79 -12.39
CA ARG A 137 -0.96 -9.38 -12.54
C ARG A 137 -0.85 -7.94 -13.06
N GLU A 138 -1.67 -7.59 -14.05
CA GLU A 138 -1.72 -6.24 -14.62
C GLU A 138 -2.21 -5.22 -13.60
N ALA A 139 -3.28 -5.52 -12.85
CA ALA A 139 -3.78 -4.64 -11.80
C ALA A 139 -2.73 -4.41 -10.69
N ARG A 140 -2.05 -5.47 -10.24
CA ARG A 140 -0.95 -5.35 -9.27
C ARG A 140 0.21 -4.50 -9.81
N GLN A 141 0.54 -4.62 -11.09
CA GLN A 141 1.59 -3.80 -11.71
C GLN A 141 1.20 -2.32 -11.76
N LYS A 142 -0.05 -2.00 -12.10
CA LYS A 142 -0.57 -0.62 -12.07
C LYS A 142 -0.51 -0.04 -10.65
N LEU A 143 -0.96 -0.80 -9.66
CA LEU A 143 -0.85 -0.42 -8.25
C LEU A 143 0.60 -0.14 -7.83
N MET A 144 1.54 -1.04 -8.13
CA MET A 144 2.95 -0.84 -7.81
C MET A 144 3.55 0.38 -8.53
N ALA A 145 3.10 0.70 -9.74
CA ALA A 145 3.52 1.91 -10.44
C ALA A 145 2.99 3.17 -9.74
N ALA A 146 1.70 3.19 -9.38
CA ALA A 146 1.11 4.32 -8.67
C ALA A 146 1.72 4.54 -7.28
N ILE A 147 1.99 3.48 -6.51
CA ILE A 147 2.70 3.58 -5.22
C ILE A 147 4.09 4.19 -5.42
N ARG A 148 4.86 3.72 -6.41
CA ARG A 148 6.19 4.28 -6.72
C ARG A 148 6.11 5.76 -7.09
N SER A 149 5.15 6.16 -7.91
CA SER A 149 4.92 7.56 -8.28
C SER A 149 4.48 8.42 -7.08
N SER A 150 3.59 7.88 -6.24
CA SER A 150 3.11 8.56 -5.03
C SER A 150 4.22 8.76 -4.02
N LEU A 151 5.13 7.80 -3.90
CA LEU A 151 6.35 8.00 -3.12
C LEU A 151 7.26 8.99 -3.86
N ALA A 152 7.48 8.91 -5.16
CA ALA A 152 8.42 9.81 -5.86
C ALA A 152 8.04 11.31 -5.89
N ARG A 153 6.75 11.68 -5.75
CA ARG A 153 6.32 13.09 -5.76
C ARG A 153 6.68 13.81 -4.47
N ASP A 154 7.55 14.82 -4.61
CA ASP A 154 7.70 16.02 -3.77
C ASP A 154 7.48 17.25 -4.67
#